data_AF-A0A917T7L2-F1
#
_entry.id   AF-A0A917T7L2-F1
#
_cell.length_a   1.000
_cell.length_b   1.000
_cell.length_c   1.000
_cell.angle_alpha   90.00
_cell.angle_beta   90.00
_cell.angle_gamma   90.00
#
_symmetry.space_group_name_H-M   'P 1'
#
loop_
_entity.id
_entity.type
_entity.pdbx_description
1 polymer ?
#
loop_
_entity_poly.entity_id
_entity_poly.type
_entity_poly.pdbx_seq_one_letter_code
_entity_poly.pdbx_strand_id
1 'polypeptide(L)'
;MTAAGAGRDPLDGASDEDVRLRFEAIVAQFSAGPPAGAAAAPAGAALSAPPTAAPGLPPAPGDRPGGAADRAGAGASPEQDERAAERRRRRELRKAIRAAEIAEFEAERAARAAAYAADEEHYVPPDPPPLPRPRRRTVAALLLMTAGIVLLARPGWFAIAPDAVLVLGLVTVVCGVVLLVLGLRAHSADPGDGTGWDDGARV
;
A
#
# COMPACT_ATOMS: atom_id res chain seq x y z
N MET A 1 9.23 -13.35 -43.65
CA MET A 1 9.51 -13.86 -42.29
C MET A 1 10.01 -12.69 -41.47
N THR A 2 9.11 -12.09 -40.71
CA THR A 2 9.30 -10.81 -40.01
C THR A 2 9.53 -11.14 -38.54
N ALA A 3 10.74 -10.89 -38.04
CA ALA A 3 11.15 -11.26 -36.69
C ALA A 3 10.61 -10.30 -35.64
N ALA A 4 10.23 -10.89 -34.53
CA ALA A 4 9.72 -10.33 -33.28
C ALA A 4 10.43 -9.05 -32.80
N GLY A 5 9.63 -7.99 -32.58
CA GLY A 5 10.05 -6.82 -31.80
C GLY A 5 10.08 -7.18 -30.32
N ALA A 6 11.27 -7.54 -29.83
CA ALA A 6 11.56 -7.66 -28.42
C ALA A 6 11.41 -6.27 -27.76
N GLY A 7 10.68 -6.22 -26.64
CA GLY A 7 10.58 -5.04 -25.80
C GLY A 7 11.96 -4.63 -25.31
N ARG A 8 12.50 -3.57 -25.90
CA ARG A 8 13.65 -2.87 -25.34
C ARG A 8 13.16 -2.16 -24.10
N ASP A 9 13.79 -2.44 -22.97
CA ASP A 9 13.57 -1.72 -21.73
C ASP A 9 13.83 -0.23 -22.02
N PRO A 10 12.90 0.71 -21.76
CA PRO A 10 13.08 2.13 -22.06
C PRO A 10 14.24 2.80 -21.31
N LEU A 11 14.96 2.04 -20.49
CA LEU A 11 16.13 2.46 -19.72
C LEU A 11 17.47 1.96 -20.29
N ASP A 12 17.45 1.09 -21.32
CA ASP A 12 18.69 0.62 -21.96
C ASP A 12 19.38 1.78 -22.72
N GLY A 13 20.45 2.30 -22.13
CA GLY A 13 21.30 3.35 -22.72
C GLY A 13 21.05 4.77 -22.18
N ALA A 14 20.18 4.95 -21.18
CA ALA A 14 20.06 6.23 -20.49
C ALA A 14 21.29 6.48 -19.61
N SER A 15 21.87 7.69 -19.66
CA SER A 15 22.95 8.06 -18.74
C SER A 15 22.40 8.28 -17.33
N ASP A 16 23.25 8.14 -16.30
CA ASP A 16 22.85 8.41 -14.90
C ASP A 16 22.27 9.82 -14.72
N GLU A 17 22.72 10.77 -15.55
CA GLU A 17 22.24 12.14 -15.56
C GLU A 17 20.81 12.26 -16.12
N ASP A 18 20.48 11.50 -17.17
CA ASP A 18 19.13 11.45 -17.74
C ASP A 18 18.12 10.85 -16.75
N VAL A 19 18.53 9.82 -16.01
CA VAL A 19 17.70 9.19 -14.97
C VAL A 19 17.45 10.18 -13.84
N ARG A 20 18.48 10.92 -13.41
CA ARG A 20 18.37 11.92 -12.37
C ARG A 20 17.46 13.08 -12.75
N LEU A 21 17.59 13.61 -13.97
CA LEU A 21 16.75 14.70 -14.47
C LEU A 21 15.27 14.29 -14.56
N ARG A 22 14.98 13.06 -15.00
CA ARG A 22 13.61 12.54 -15.02
C ARG A 22 13.05 12.33 -13.62
N PHE A 23 13.87 11.81 -12.70
CA PHE A 23 13.47 11.65 -11.31
C PHE A 23 13.18 13.02 -10.66
N GLU A 24 14.04 14.01 -10.86
CA GLU A 24 13.83 15.38 -10.36
C GLU A 24 12.55 16.00 -10.95
N ALA A 25 12.24 15.78 -12.24
CA ALA A 25 11.00 16.25 -12.83
C ALA A 25 9.74 15.62 -12.20
N ILE A 26 9.77 14.31 -11.90
CA ILE A 26 8.66 13.59 -11.23
C ILE A 26 8.49 14.10 -9.79
N VAL A 27 9.59 14.29 -9.07
CA VAL A 27 9.56 14.79 -7.69
C VAL A 27 9.08 16.25 -7.66
N ALA A 28 9.51 17.08 -8.60
CA ALA A 28 9.06 18.47 -8.74
C ALA A 28 7.55 18.55 -8.99
N GLN A 29 6.98 17.62 -9.76
CA GLN A 29 5.54 17.54 -9.98
C GLN A 29 4.75 17.26 -8.69
N PHE A 30 5.31 16.48 -7.76
CA PHE A 30 4.66 16.15 -6.48
C PHE A 30 4.92 17.18 -5.37
N SER A 31 6.04 17.91 -5.45
CA SER A 31 6.41 18.94 -4.47
C SER A 31 5.85 20.32 -4.82
N ALA A 32 5.44 20.53 -6.08
CA ALA A 32 4.45 21.54 -6.42
C ALA A 32 3.12 21.14 -5.78
N GLY A 33 2.93 21.53 -4.52
CA GLY A 33 1.71 21.27 -3.76
C GLY A 33 0.45 21.68 -4.54
N PRO A 34 -0.73 21.12 -4.17
CA PRO A 34 -1.97 21.39 -4.89
C PRO A 34 -2.18 22.91 -5.06
N PRO A 35 -2.72 23.36 -6.20
CA PRO A 35 -2.86 24.79 -6.47
C PRO A 35 -3.62 25.43 -5.31
N ALA A 36 -3.08 26.55 -4.80
CA ALA A 36 -3.69 27.34 -3.75
C ALA A 36 -5.10 27.77 -4.21
N GLY A 37 -6.10 27.02 -3.77
CA GLY A 37 -7.47 27.08 -4.29
C GLY A 37 -8.23 25.74 -4.20
N ALA A 38 -7.53 24.60 -4.09
CA ALA A 38 -8.18 23.34 -3.72
C ALA A 38 -8.52 23.34 -2.23
N ALA A 39 -9.68 23.93 -1.90
CA ALA A 39 -10.26 23.90 -0.57
C ALA A 39 -10.28 22.45 -0.03
N ALA A 40 -9.85 22.29 1.22
CA ALA A 40 -9.93 21.03 1.95
C ALA A 40 -11.36 20.49 1.90
N ALA A 41 -11.55 19.36 1.22
CA ALA A 41 -12.80 18.62 1.25
C ALA A 41 -13.05 18.17 2.70
N PRO A 42 -14.22 18.47 3.30
CA PRO A 42 -14.50 18.01 4.65
C PRO A 42 -14.57 16.49 4.68
N ALA A 43 -13.91 15.91 5.70
CA ALA A 43 -14.00 14.51 6.01
C ALA A 43 -15.47 14.16 6.36
N GLY A 44 -16.09 13.30 5.55
CA GLY A 44 -17.40 12.73 5.82
C GLY A 44 -18.49 13.11 4.81
N ALA A 45 -18.45 12.53 3.62
CA ALA A 45 -19.63 12.40 2.77
C ALA A 45 -19.50 11.15 1.87
N ALA A 46 -20.43 10.22 2.10
CA ALA A 46 -20.84 9.06 1.33
C ALA A 46 -20.10 8.73 0.00
N LEU A 47 -19.67 7.47 -0.13
CA LEU A 47 -19.52 6.81 -1.43
C LEU A 47 -20.88 6.86 -2.17
N SER A 48 -21.00 7.76 -3.14
CA SER A 48 -22.04 7.70 -4.16
C SER A 48 -21.56 8.32 -5.46
N ALA A 49 -21.84 7.59 -6.53
CA ALA A 49 -21.66 7.89 -7.96
C ALA A 49 -20.26 7.66 -8.58
N PRO A 50 -20.18 6.93 -9.72
CA PRO A 50 -18.97 6.82 -10.51
C PRO A 50 -18.68 8.13 -11.26
N PRO A 51 -17.40 8.53 -11.43
CA PRO A 51 -17.06 9.70 -12.22
C PRO A 51 -17.34 9.44 -13.71
N THR A 52 -18.29 10.18 -14.26
CA THR A 52 -18.40 10.42 -15.70
C THR A 52 -17.31 11.42 -16.09
N ALA A 53 -16.19 10.92 -16.60
CA ALA A 53 -15.21 11.71 -17.34
C ALA A 53 -14.35 10.76 -18.19
N ALA A 54 -14.73 10.60 -19.46
CA ALA A 54 -13.91 9.92 -20.44
C ALA A 54 -12.66 10.76 -20.74
N PRO A 55 -11.43 10.24 -20.61
CA PRO A 55 -10.25 10.87 -21.17
C PRO A 55 -10.26 10.71 -22.69
N GLY A 56 -9.95 11.79 -23.39
CA GLY A 56 -10.11 11.96 -24.84
C GLY A 56 -9.59 10.82 -25.70
N LEU A 57 -10.49 10.26 -26.50
CA LEU A 57 -10.15 9.39 -27.62
C LEU A 57 -9.61 10.28 -28.76
N PRO A 58 -8.46 9.95 -29.40
CA PRO A 58 -7.97 10.73 -30.53
C PRO A 58 -9.00 10.73 -31.67
N PRO A 59 -9.08 11.81 -32.47
CA PRO A 59 -10.04 11.88 -33.58
C PRO A 59 -9.77 10.75 -34.57
N ALA A 60 -10.82 10.02 -34.91
CA ALA A 60 -10.77 8.97 -35.92
C ALA A 60 -10.29 9.56 -37.26
N PRO A 61 -9.31 8.94 -37.95
CA PRO A 61 -8.81 9.47 -39.19
C PRO A 61 -9.81 9.21 -40.33
N GLY A 62 -10.35 10.29 -40.88
CA GLY A 62 -10.78 10.35 -42.27
C GLY A 62 -12.26 10.14 -42.53
N ASP A 63 -13.03 11.21 -42.37
CA ASP A 63 -14.10 11.50 -43.32
C ASP A 63 -13.46 11.77 -44.70
N ARG A 64 -13.54 10.80 -45.60
CA ARG A 64 -13.43 11.04 -47.03
C ARG A 64 -14.85 11.13 -47.59
N PRO A 65 -15.29 12.28 -48.14
CA PRO A 65 -16.52 12.34 -48.91
C PRO A 65 -16.21 11.82 -50.32
N GLY A 66 -16.61 10.59 -50.62
CA GLY A 66 -16.36 10.03 -51.94
C GLY A 66 -17.03 8.68 -52.17
N GLY A 67 -18.23 8.72 -52.77
CA GLY A 67 -18.76 7.63 -53.59
C GLY A 67 -19.41 6.46 -52.84
N ALA A 68 -20.65 6.62 -52.38
CA ALA A 68 -21.54 5.48 -52.09
C ALA A 68 -23.03 5.79 -52.34
N ALA A 69 -23.34 6.77 -53.19
CA ALA A 69 -24.67 6.97 -53.72
C ALA A 69 -24.81 6.21 -55.04
N ASP A 70 -24.70 4.87 -54.99
CA ASP A 70 -25.28 3.97 -56.00
C ASP A 70 -25.17 2.50 -55.56
N ARG A 71 -26.09 2.10 -54.70
CA ARG A 71 -26.63 0.72 -54.60
C ARG A 71 -27.84 0.71 -53.67
N ALA A 72 -28.76 1.63 -53.92
CA ALA A 72 -30.14 1.46 -53.49
C ALA A 72 -30.81 0.54 -54.52
N GLY A 73 -31.26 -0.64 -54.10
CA GLY A 73 -32.08 -1.52 -54.93
C GLY A 73 -31.37 -2.72 -55.54
N ALA A 74 -30.92 -3.65 -54.71
CA ALA A 74 -30.96 -5.07 -55.05
C ALA A 74 -31.54 -5.77 -53.82
N GLY A 75 -32.73 -6.36 -53.95
CA GLY A 75 -33.45 -6.98 -52.84
C GLY A 75 -32.53 -7.89 -52.03
N ALA A 76 -32.58 -7.76 -50.71
CA ALA A 76 -31.95 -8.73 -49.83
C ALA A 76 -32.43 -10.11 -50.27
N SER A 77 -31.53 -10.91 -50.83
CA SER A 77 -31.86 -12.28 -51.18
C SER A 77 -32.29 -12.98 -49.87
N PRO A 78 -33.31 -13.85 -49.87
CA PRO A 78 -33.75 -14.55 -48.66
C PRO A 78 -32.60 -15.24 -47.90
N GLU A 79 -31.54 -15.63 -48.61
CA GLU A 79 -30.31 -16.15 -48.00
C GLU A 79 -29.54 -15.14 -47.12
N GLN A 80 -29.58 -13.85 -47.45
CA GLN A 80 -28.88 -12.80 -46.68
C GLN A 80 -29.59 -12.53 -45.35
N ASP A 81 -30.93 -12.57 -45.36
CA ASP A 81 -31.76 -12.43 -44.17
C ASP A 81 -31.61 -13.64 -43.24
N GLU A 82 -31.55 -14.84 -43.81
CA GLU A 82 -31.29 -16.08 -43.06
C GLU A 82 -29.90 -16.05 -42.40
N ARG A 83 -28.85 -15.65 -43.14
CA ARG A 83 -27.51 -15.44 -42.58
C ARG A 83 -27.49 -14.36 -41.49
N ALA A 84 -28.33 -13.33 -41.60
CA ALA A 84 -28.46 -12.30 -40.57
C ALA A 84 -29.16 -12.83 -39.31
N ALA A 85 -30.20 -13.64 -39.46
CA ALA A 85 -30.91 -14.30 -38.37
C ALA A 85 -30.01 -15.32 -37.65
N GLU A 86 -29.23 -16.10 -38.39
CA GLU A 86 -28.26 -17.06 -37.82
C GLU A 86 -27.19 -16.34 -36.98
N ARG A 87 -26.66 -15.21 -37.47
CA ARG A 87 -25.73 -14.38 -36.70
C ARG A 87 -26.34 -13.84 -35.41
N ARG A 88 -27.63 -13.49 -35.40
CA ARG A 88 -28.35 -13.06 -34.19
C ARG A 88 -28.49 -14.20 -33.19
N ARG A 89 -28.95 -15.37 -33.65
CA ARG A 89 -29.06 -16.58 -32.81
C ARG A 89 -27.71 -16.96 -32.19
N ARG A 90 -26.63 -16.92 -32.96
CA ARG A 90 -25.27 -17.21 -32.44
C ARG A 90 -24.81 -16.19 -31.38
N ARG A 91 -25.20 -14.92 -31.51
CA ARG A 91 -24.91 -13.89 -30.49
C ARG A 91 -25.73 -14.12 -29.23
N GLU A 92 -27.00 -14.49 -29.37
CA GLU A 92 -27.88 -14.81 -28.24
C GLU A 92 -27.40 -16.04 -27.48
N LEU A 93 -26.99 -17.11 -28.17
CA LEU A 93 -26.40 -18.29 -27.55
C LEU A 93 -25.14 -17.95 -26.76
N ARG A 94 -24.25 -17.12 -27.31
CA ARG A 94 -23.04 -16.66 -26.60
C ARG A 94 -23.35 -15.84 -25.37
N LYS A 95 -24.38 -14.99 -25.43
CA LYS A 95 -24.85 -14.22 -24.27
C LYS A 95 -25.45 -15.13 -23.21
N ALA A 96 -26.23 -16.13 -23.62
CA ALA A 96 -26.83 -17.10 -22.69
C ALA A 96 -25.76 -17.95 -21.99
N ILE A 97 -24.76 -18.44 -22.72
CA ILE A 97 -23.62 -19.17 -22.15
C ILE A 97 -22.88 -18.29 -21.15
N ARG A 98 -22.55 -17.05 -21.53
CA ARG A 98 -21.84 -16.13 -20.63
C ARG A 98 -22.65 -15.76 -19.39
N ALA A 99 -23.96 -15.61 -19.52
CA ALA A 99 -24.85 -15.36 -18.40
C ALA A 99 -24.93 -16.56 -17.44
N ALA A 100 -24.95 -17.79 -17.98
CA ALA A 100 -24.91 -19.01 -17.17
C ALA A 100 -23.59 -19.14 -16.39
N GLU A 101 -22.45 -18.91 -17.04
CA GLU A 101 -21.13 -18.90 -16.36
C GLU A 101 -21.06 -17.88 -15.21
N ILE A 102 -21.61 -16.68 -15.41
CA ILE A 102 -21.65 -15.64 -14.37
C ILE A 102 -22.56 -16.07 -13.22
N ALA A 103 -23.73 -16.64 -13.52
CA ALA A 103 -24.67 -17.12 -12.51
C ALA A 103 -24.09 -18.26 -11.66
N GLU A 104 -23.34 -19.18 -12.26
CA GLU A 104 -22.62 -20.24 -11.54
C GLU A 104 -21.57 -19.67 -10.58
N PHE A 105 -20.77 -18.70 -11.05
CA PHE A 105 -19.78 -18.03 -10.20
C PHE A 105 -20.42 -17.26 -9.03
N GLU A 106 -21.54 -16.58 -9.29
CA GLU A 106 -22.29 -15.89 -8.24
C GLU A 106 -22.89 -16.86 -7.22
N ALA A 107 -23.38 -18.01 -7.66
CA ALA A 107 -23.89 -19.06 -6.79
C ALA A 107 -22.78 -19.64 -5.89
N GLU A 108 -21.60 -19.91 -6.43
CA GLU A 108 -20.45 -20.34 -5.62
C GLU A 108 -20.04 -19.27 -4.59
N ARG A 109 -19.99 -18.00 -5.02
CA ARG A 109 -19.66 -16.88 -4.13
C ARG A 109 -20.69 -16.73 -3.01
N ALA A 110 -21.98 -16.86 -3.33
CA ALA A 110 -23.06 -16.81 -2.37
C ALA A 110 -23.00 -17.98 -1.39
N ALA A 111 -22.68 -19.20 -1.86
CA ALA A 111 -22.49 -20.37 -1.01
C ALA A 111 -21.30 -20.19 -0.03
N ARG A 112 -20.16 -19.68 -0.52
CA ARG A 112 -19.02 -19.34 0.35
C ARG A 112 -19.38 -18.25 1.36
N ALA A 113 -20.07 -17.19 0.93
CA ALA A 113 -20.51 -16.12 1.82
C ALA A 113 -21.48 -16.63 2.91
N ALA A 114 -22.41 -17.51 2.54
CA ALA A 114 -23.31 -18.17 3.50
C ALA A 114 -22.56 -19.08 4.48
N ALA A 115 -21.53 -19.80 4.01
CA ALA A 115 -20.69 -20.61 4.88
C ALA A 115 -19.90 -19.76 5.89
N TYR A 116 -19.33 -18.63 5.45
CA TYR A 116 -18.67 -17.68 6.37
C TYR A 116 -19.65 -17.02 7.34
N ALA A 117 -20.86 -16.68 6.88
CA ALA A 117 -21.89 -16.10 7.74
C ALA A 117 -22.46 -17.11 8.75
N ALA A 118 -22.37 -18.41 8.49
CA ALA A 118 -22.77 -19.45 9.45
C ALA A 118 -21.69 -19.70 10.53
N ASP A 119 -20.44 -19.29 10.29
CA ASP A 119 -19.32 -19.42 11.22
C ASP A 119 -19.20 -18.16 12.10
N GLU A 120 -20.22 -17.92 12.92
CA GLU A 120 -20.32 -16.74 13.81
C GLU A 120 -19.47 -16.86 15.09
N GLU A 121 -18.64 -17.90 15.23
CA GLU A 121 -17.78 -18.11 16.40
C GLU A 121 -16.53 -17.24 16.34
N HIS A 122 -16.71 -15.94 16.61
CA HIS A 122 -15.62 -14.98 16.64
C HIS A 122 -14.76 -15.21 17.87
N TYR A 123 -13.50 -15.59 17.66
CA TYR A 123 -12.50 -15.61 18.73
C TYR A 123 -12.46 -14.24 19.39
N VAL A 124 -12.89 -14.16 20.65
CA VAL A 124 -12.65 -12.99 21.51
C VAL A 124 -11.27 -13.20 22.09
N PRO A 125 -10.26 -12.39 21.70
CA PRO A 125 -8.95 -12.49 22.32
C PRO A 125 -9.14 -12.33 23.83
N PRO A 126 -8.54 -13.22 24.65
CA PRO A 126 -8.54 -13.02 26.08
C PRO A 126 -7.95 -11.64 26.37
N ASP A 127 -8.48 -10.96 27.39
CA ASP A 127 -7.99 -9.65 27.76
C ASP A 127 -6.46 -9.69 27.91
N PRO A 128 -5.73 -8.75 27.27
CA PRO A 128 -4.29 -8.82 27.26
C PRO A 128 -3.76 -8.80 28.69
N PRO A 129 -2.75 -9.62 29.01
CA PRO A 129 -2.13 -9.58 30.33
C PRO A 129 -1.64 -8.16 30.62
N PRO A 130 -1.70 -7.71 31.89
CA PRO A 130 -1.32 -6.35 32.24
C PRO A 130 0.13 -6.08 31.85
N LEU A 131 0.36 -4.91 31.24
CA LEU A 131 1.70 -4.54 30.78
C LEU A 131 2.71 -4.52 31.94
N PRO A 132 3.95 -4.99 31.71
CA PRO A 132 4.98 -4.99 32.72
C PRO A 132 5.30 -3.55 33.14
N ARG A 133 5.18 -3.27 34.45
CA ARG A 133 5.52 -1.96 35.00
C ARG A 133 7.04 -1.74 34.94
N PRO A 134 7.53 -0.56 34.51
CA PRO A 134 8.96 -0.28 34.47
C PRO A 134 9.56 -0.40 35.88
N ARG A 135 10.56 -1.27 36.02
CA ARG A 135 11.24 -1.49 37.31
C ARG A 135 12.02 -0.23 37.71
N ARG A 136 12.16 -0.01 39.02
CA ARG A 136 12.95 1.11 39.59
C ARG A 136 14.36 1.22 39.00
N ARG A 137 14.94 0.08 38.60
CA ARG A 137 16.27 0.01 37.99
C ARG A 137 16.33 0.65 36.59
N THR A 138 15.29 0.45 35.77
CA THR A 138 15.16 1.10 34.46
C THR A 138 15.02 2.61 34.62
N VAL A 139 14.23 3.04 35.60
CA VAL A 139 14.09 4.47 35.94
C VAL A 139 15.42 5.06 36.39
N ALA A 140 16.17 4.36 37.24
CA ALA A 140 17.50 4.81 37.68
C ALA A 140 18.50 4.91 36.51
N ALA A 141 18.51 3.93 35.59
CA ALA A 141 19.35 3.97 34.40
C ALA A 141 19.01 5.16 33.48
N LEU A 142 17.71 5.42 33.27
CA LEU A 142 17.25 6.57 32.50
C LEU A 142 17.66 7.89 33.15
N LEU A 143 17.46 8.04 34.46
CA LEU A 143 17.88 9.24 35.18
C LEU A 143 19.39 9.48 35.07
N LEU A 144 20.19 8.42 35.20
CA LEU A 144 21.64 8.51 35.07
C LEU A 144 22.06 8.93 33.66
N MET A 145 21.43 8.33 32.64
CA MET A 145 21.64 8.68 31.23
C MET A 145 21.30 10.16 30.98
N THR A 146 20.11 10.60 31.42
CA THR A 146 19.69 11.99 31.26
C THR A 146 20.61 12.95 32.00
N ALA A 147 21.04 12.62 33.22
CA ALA A 147 21.99 13.42 33.98
C ALA A 147 23.33 13.57 33.25
N GLY A 148 23.86 12.48 32.68
CA GLY A 148 25.10 12.52 31.88
C GLY A 148 24.97 13.38 30.62
N ILE A 149 23.84 13.29 29.90
CA ILE A 149 23.56 14.13 28.73
C ILE A 149 23.49 15.62 29.11
N VAL A 150 22.79 15.95 30.20
CA VAL A 150 22.70 17.33 30.70
C VAL A 150 24.09 17.86 31.07
N LEU A 151 24.92 17.01 31.69
CA LEU A 151 26.29 17.38 32.06
C LEU A 151 27.16 17.72 30.84
N LEU A 152 27.01 16.96 29.75
CA LEU A 152 27.69 17.21 28.48
C LEU A 152 27.16 18.47 27.77
N ALA A 153 25.84 18.71 27.81
CA ALA A 153 25.24 19.87 27.17
C ALA A 153 25.58 21.19 27.87
N ARG A 154 25.83 21.16 29.19
CA ARG A 154 26.09 22.36 29.98
C ARG A 154 27.16 22.15 31.06
N PRO A 155 28.45 22.05 30.67
CA PRO A 155 29.53 21.78 31.61
C PRO A 155 29.75 22.92 32.62
N GLY A 156 29.33 24.14 32.29
CA GLY A 156 29.50 25.34 33.13
C GLY A 156 28.60 25.42 34.37
N TRP A 157 27.77 24.42 34.65
CA TRP A 157 27.04 24.34 35.92
C TRP A 157 27.90 23.91 37.10
N PHE A 158 29.04 23.29 36.83
CA PHE A 158 30.00 22.89 37.86
C PHE A 158 31.18 23.84 37.85
N ALA A 159 31.59 24.34 39.02
CA ALA A 159 32.79 25.15 39.21
C ALA A 159 34.07 24.29 39.18
N ILE A 160 34.14 23.36 38.23
CA ILE A 160 35.24 22.40 38.02
C ILE A 160 35.81 22.67 36.62
N ALA A 161 37.06 22.27 36.37
CA ALA A 161 37.65 22.32 35.04
C ALA A 161 36.73 21.66 34.00
N PRO A 162 36.43 22.33 32.87
CA PRO A 162 35.43 21.87 31.90
C PRO A 162 35.75 20.48 31.33
N ASP A 163 37.03 20.16 31.15
CA ASP A 163 37.48 18.86 30.66
C ASP A 163 37.11 17.72 31.61
N ALA A 164 37.19 17.92 32.92
CA ALA A 164 36.82 16.91 33.90
C ALA A 164 35.30 16.65 33.91
N VAL A 165 34.50 17.70 33.68
CA VAL A 165 33.04 17.61 33.59
C VAL A 165 32.62 16.81 32.34
N LEU A 166 33.33 16.99 31.22
CA LEU A 166 33.09 16.22 30.00
C LEU A 166 33.40 14.73 30.18
N VAL A 167 34.54 14.39 30.78
CA VAL A 167 34.90 12.99 31.06
C VAL A 167 33.88 12.35 32.01
N LEU A 168 33.48 13.06 33.06
CA LEU A 168 32.48 12.56 34.01
C LEU A 168 31.11 12.36 33.34
N GLY A 169 30.70 13.29 32.48
CA GLY A 169 29.46 13.18 31.69
C GLY A 169 29.46 11.93 30.81
N LEU A 170 30.55 11.70 30.08
CA LEU A 170 30.69 10.53 29.23
C LEU A 170 30.65 9.21 30.04
N VAL A 171 31.40 9.13 31.13
CA VAL A 171 31.40 7.94 32.01
C VAL A 171 30.01 7.69 32.60
N THR A 172 29.29 8.75 32.97
CA THR A 172 27.93 8.66 33.52
C THR A 172 26.94 8.12 32.47
N VAL A 173 27.02 8.60 31.23
CA VAL A 173 26.21 8.08 30.11
C VAL A 173 26.50 6.60 29.88
N VAL A 174 27.78 6.21 29.79
CA VAL A 174 28.19 4.81 29.59
C VAL A 174 27.68 3.93 30.74
N CYS A 175 27.79 4.40 31.98
CA CYS A 175 27.27 3.69 33.14
C CYS A 175 25.75 3.48 33.06
N GLY A 176 25.00 4.49 32.62
CA GLY A 176 23.56 4.41 32.39
C GLY A 176 23.19 3.35 31.34
N VAL A 177 23.92 3.31 30.21
CA VAL A 177 23.75 2.28 29.17
C VAL A 177 24.04 0.89 29.72
N VAL A 178 25.17 0.71 30.41
CA VAL A 178 25.56 -0.58 31.00
C VAL A 178 24.49 -1.07 31.99
N LEU A 179 23.99 -0.19 32.87
CA LEU A 179 22.90 -0.53 33.80
C LEU A 179 21.61 -0.94 33.09
N LEU A 180 21.28 -0.30 31.96
CA LEU A 180 20.12 -0.67 31.16
C LEU A 180 20.29 -2.06 30.54
N VAL A 181 21.45 -2.34 29.95
CA VAL A 181 21.77 -3.65 29.35
C VAL A 181 21.74 -4.77 30.38
N LEU A 182 22.33 -4.54 31.57
CA LEU A 182 22.24 -5.49 32.69
C LEU A 182 20.78 -5.68 33.15
N GLY A 183 19.97 -4.62 33.10
CA GLY A 183 18.55 -4.66 33.41
C GLY A 183 17.74 -5.53 32.43
N LEU A 184 18.01 -5.40 31.13
CA LEU A 184 17.37 -6.24 30.10
C LEU A 184 17.74 -7.72 30.29
N ARG A 185 19.02 -8.02 30.53
CA ARG A 185 19.48 -9.40 30.71
C ARG A 185 18.89 -10.05 31.97
N ALA A 186 18.67 -9.27 33.03
CA ALA A 186 18.02 -9.76 34.24
C ALA A 186 16.50 -9.95 34.09
N HIS A 187 15.85 -9.27 33.14
CA HIS A 187 14.44 -9.48 32.83
C HIS A 187 14.19 -10.83 32.17
N SER A 188 15.08 -11.25 31.25
CA SER A 188 15.01 -12.57 30.60
C SER A 188 15.21 -13.77 31.54
N ALA A 189 15.51 -13.54 32.82
CA ALA A 189 15.75 -14.57 33.82
C ALA A 189 14.66 -14.62 34.90
N ASP A 190 13.57 -13.85 34.75
CA ASP A 190 12.47 -13.84 35.72
C ASP A 190 11.46 -14.94 35.38
N PRO A 191 11.36 -16.04 36.16
CA PRO A 191 10.50 -17.18 35.85
C PRO A 191 8.99 -16.91 36.04
N GLY A 192 8.60 -15.65 36.29
CA GLY A 192 7.23 -15.20 36.50
C GLY A 192 6.63 -14.37 35.37
N ASP A 193 7.39 -14.06 34.31
CA ASP A 193 6.78 -13.59 33.07
C ASP A 193 6.22 -14.79 32.31
N GLY A 194 4.93 -14.75 32.00
CA GLY A 194 4.24 -15.78 31.23
C GLY A 194 4.69 -15.85 29.77
N THR A 195 5.93 -15.47 29.45
CA THR A 195 6.53 -15.69 28.13
C THR A 195 7.00 -17.13 28.05
N GLY A 196 6.04 -18.05 28.04
CA GLY A 196 6.23 -19.23 27.22
C GLY A 196 6.55 -18.71 25.83
N TRP A 197 7.74 -19.03 25.32
CA TRP A 197 8.03 -18.96 23.90
C TRP A 197 6.96 -19.79 23.20
N ASP A 198 5.90 -19.14 22.73
CA ASP A 198 4.94 -19.72 21.79
C ASP A 198 5.59 -19.66 20.43
N ASP A 199 6.52 -20.59 20.21
CA ASP A 199 7.05 -20.90 18.91
C ASP A 199 5.85 -21.39 18.10
N GLY A 200 5.26 -20.51 17.29
CA GLY A 200 4.00 -20.69 16.57
C GLY A 200 3.97 -21.82 15.54
N ALA A 201 4.63 -22.93 15.80
CA ALA A 201 4.58 -24.18 15.07
C ALA A 201 3.80 -25.21 15.89
N ARG A 202 2.51 -25.36 15.57
CA ARG A 202 1.82 -26.64 15.72
C ARG A 202 1.42 -27.14 14.35
N VAL A 203 1.83 -28.39 14.10
CA VAL A 203 1.72 -29.28 12.93
C VAL A 203 0.55 -29.03 11.99
#